data_AF-A0A1I9G950-F1
#
_entry.id   AF-A0A1I9G950-F1
#
_cell.length_a   1.000
_cell.length_b   1.000
_cell.length_c   1.000
_cell.angle_alpha   90.00
_cell.angle_beta   90.00
_cell.angle_gamma   90.00
#
_symmetry.space_group_name_H-M   'P 1'
#
loop_
_entity.id
_entity.type
_entity.pdbx_description
1 polymer ?
#
loop_
_entity_poly.entity_id
_entity_poly.type
_entity_poly.pdbx_seq_one_letter_code
_entity_poly.pdbx_strand_id
1 'polypeptide(L)' 'MPNPSAKEDAWAFGPIGLPFPDNPVRATEQQNMCKLLDEFFFLT' A
#
# COMPACT_ATOMS: atom_id res chain seq x y z
N MET A 1 5.43 -29.71 -5.18
CA MET A 1 4.42 -28.77 -5.72
C MET A 1 5.19 -27.63 -6.37
N PRO A 2 4.90 -27.22 -7.62
CA PRO A 2 5.49 -26.02 -8.17
C PRO A 2 5.04 -24.83 -7.32
N ASN A 3 5.95 -23.92 -6.97
CA ASN A 3 5.55 -22.66 -6.35
C ASN A 3 4.63 -21.92 -7.35
N PRO A 4 3.51 -21.34 -6.88
CA PRO A 4 2.71 -20.47 -7.74
C PRO A 4 3.58 -19.31 -8.26
N SER A 5 3.30 -18.83 -9.47
CA SER A 5 3.99 -17.66 -10.02
C SER A 5 3.88 -16.48 -9.06
N ALA A 6 4.99 -15.76 -8.86
CA ALA A 6 4.97 -14.51 -8.12
C ALA A 6 3.94 -13.55 -8.76
N LYS A 7 3.14 -12.90 -7.93
CA LYS A 7 2.25 -11.82 -8.34
C LYS A 7 3.00 -10.50 -8.18
N GLU A 8 2.72 -9.56 -9.08
CA GLU A 8 3.26 -8.21 -9.00
C GLU A 8 2.64 -7.43 -7.82
N ASP A 9 3.36 -6.42 -7.33
CA ASP A 9 2.86 -5.52 -6.29
C ASP A 9 1.73 -4.65 -6.84
N ALA A 10 0.58 -4.68 -6.16
CA ALA A 10 -0.57 -3.85 -6.50
C ALA A 10 -0.54 -2.55 -5.69
N TRP A 11 -0.57 -1.42 -6.39
CA TRP A 11 -0.64 -0.08 -5.79
C TRP A 11 -2.01 0.53 -6.05
N ALA A 12 -2.69 0.98 -5.00
CA ALA A 12 -4.00 1.62 -5.07
C ALA A 12 -3.88 3.13 -4.85
N PHE A 13 -4.68 3.93 -5.56
CA PHE A 13 -4.77 5.37 -5.34
C PHE A 13 -5.56 5.65 -4.06
N GLY A 14 -4.95 6.41 -3.13
CA GLY A 14 -5.54 6.76 -1.83
C GLY A 14 -5.45 8.27 -1.60
N PRO A 15 -6.50 9.05 -1.94
CA PRO A 15 -6.51 10.49 -1.70
C PRO A 15 -6.42 10.80 -0.19
N ILE A 16 -5.63 11.82 0.14
CA ILE A 16 -5.42 12.25 1.54
C ILE A 16 -6.73 12.77 2.13
N GLY A 17 -7.07 12.33 3.34
CA GLY A 17 -8.29 12.73 4.04
C GLY A 17 -9.51 11.85 3.78
N LEU A 18 -9.40 10.85 2.90
CA LEU A 18 -10.40 9.79 2.73
C LEU A 18 -9.92 8.49 3.41
N PRO A 19 -10.84 7.52 3.66
CA PRO A 19 -10.46 6.22 4.19
C PRO A 19 -9.43 5.49 3.32
N PHE A 20 -8.63 4.62 3.94
CA PHE A 20 -7.67 3.79 3.24
C PHE A 20 -8.37 2.85 2.23
N PRO A 21 -7.70 2.51 1.11
CA PRO A 21 -8.18 1.49 0.19
C PRO A 21 -8.19 0.10 0.84
N ASP A 22 -8.87 -0.85 0.21
CA ASP A 22 -9.00 -2.21 0.73
C ASP A 22 -7.64 -2.88 0.97
N ASN A 23 -7.53 -3.59 2.10
CA ASN A 23 -6.35 -4.35 2.53
C ASN A 23 -5.03 -3.57 2.47
N PRO A 24 -4.89 -2.42 3.17
CA PRO A 24 -3.68 -1.63 3.12
C PRO A 24 -2.51 -2.40 3.76
N VAL A 25 -1.35 -2.37 3.11
CA VAL A 25 -0.15 -3.03 3.62
C VAL A 25 0.46 -2.18 4.74
N ARG A 26 0.39 -2.71 5.96
CA ARG A 26 0.98 -2.09 7.16
C ARG A 26 2.50 -2.23 7.18
N ALA A 27 3.16 -1.24 7.76
CA ALA A 27 4.58 -1.34 8.08
C ALA A 27 4.80 -2.32 9.26
N THR A 28 5.93 -3.02 9.22
CA THR A 28 6.31 -3.98 10.26
C THR A 28 6.40 -3.28 11.61
N GLU A 29 5.83 -3.92 12.65
CA GLU A 29 5.78 -3.41 14.05
C GLU A 29 5.06 -2.07 14.25
N GLN A 30 4.34 -1.56 13.25
CA GLN A 30 3.59 -0.30 13.35
C GLN A 30 2.08 -0.56 13.29
N GLN A 31 1.36 -0.06 14.29
CA GLN A 31 -0.09 -0.29 14.39
C GLN A 31 -0.91 0.60 13.44
N ASN A 32 -0.39 1.77 13.08
CA ASN A 32 -1.12 2.79 12.31
C ASN A 32 -0.27 3.44 11.19
N MET A 33 0.64 2.67 10.59
CA MET A 33 1.48 3.15 9.48
C MET A 33 1.38 2.18 8.30
N CYS A 34 1.13 2.71 7.11
CA CYS A 34 1.01 1.94 5.86
C CYS A 34 2.15 2.29 4.91
N LYS A 35 2.47 1.37 3.98
CA LYS A 35 3.42 1.64 2.90
C LYS A 35 2.77 2.52 1.85
N LEU A 36 3.46 3.59 1.46
CA LEU A 36 3.06 4.49 0.38
C LEU A 36 4.12 4.45 -0.72
N LEU A 37 3.70 4.69 -1.97
CA LEU A 37 4.63 4.86 -3.08
C LEU A 37 5.26 6.26 -2.95
N ASP A 38 6.58 6.33 -2.81
CA ASP A 38 7.35 7.56 -2.53
C ASP A 38 7.08 8.69 -3.55
N GLU A 39 6.79 8.32 -4.80
CA GLU A 39 6.55 9.22 -5.93
C GLU A 39 5.19 9.97 -5.89
N PHE A 40 4.24 9.58 -5.02
CA PHE A 40 2.91 10.20 -4.93
C PHE A 40 2.70 11.03 -3.65
N PHE A 41 3.77 11.61 -3.09
CA PHE A 41 3.66 12.55 -1.97
C PHE A 41 3.29 13.99 -2.37
N PHE A 42 3.14 14.30 -3.68
CA PHE A 42 2.83 15.65 -4.13
C PHE A 42 1.35 15.84 -4.47
N LEU A 43 0.57 16.23 -3.46
CA LEU A 43 -0.52 17.18 -3.66
C LEU A 43 -0.59 18.10 -2.44
N THR A 44 0.11 19.23 -2.55
CA THR A 44 -0.28 20.49 -1.93
C THR A 44 -1.41 21.09 -2.75
#